data_AF-A0A5S9R330-F1
#
_entry.id   AF-A0A5S9R330-F1
#
_cell.length_a   1.000
_cell.length_b   1.000
_cell.length_c   1.000
_cell.angle_alpha   90.00
_cell.angle_beta   90.00
_cell.angle_gamma   90.00
#
_symmetry.space_group_name_H-M   'P 1'
#
loop_
_entity.id
_entity.type
_entity.pdbx_description
1 polymer ?
#
loop_
_entity_poly.entity_id
_entity_poly.type
_entity_poly.pdbx_seq_one_letter_code
_entity_poly.pdbx_strand_id
1 'polypeptide(L)'
;MIGRPRRCLDCGAALPADADARRSFCGQACVSRAYRKRVRLLKRTARAREVIASFGQLNRLEKAGIVTGYLIIEGIQCPICAKVVWQGVRRRRDAVYCSNHCRQAAYRQRIHDAQL
;
A
#
# COMPACT_ATOMS: atom_id res chain seq x y z
N MET A 1 15.45 6.83 43.18
CA MET A 1 14.41 7.10 42.16
C MET A 1 14.28 5.88 41.26
N ILE A 2 13.21 5.10 41.38
CA ILE A 2 12.99 3.94 40.51
C ILE A 2 12.60 4.48 39.14
N GLY A 3 13.55 4.52 38.21
CA GLY A 3 13.33 4.94 36.84
C GLY A 3 12.28 4.04 36.18
N ARG A 4 11.33 4.63 35.45
CA ARG A 4 10.29 3.89 34.73
C ARG A 4 10.97 2.82 33.83
N PRO A 5 10.57 1.54 33.92
CA PRO A 5 11.20 0.50 33.11
C PRO A 5 11.03 0.82 31.63
N ARG A 6 12.13 0.79 30.88
CA ARG A 6 12.13 1.02 29.43
C ARG A 6 11.23 -0.02 28.76
N ARG A 7 10.54 0.37 27.68
CA ARG A 7 9.58 -0.49 26.98
C ARG A 7 10.02 -0.80 25.57
N CYS A 8 9.68 -1.99 25.10
CA CYS A 8 9.88 -2.42 23.72
C CYS A 8 9.10 -1.53 22.75
N LEU A 9 9.76 -1.04 21.70
CA LEU A 9 9.13 -0.18 20.69
C LEU A 9 8.05 -0.87 19.85
N ASP A 10 8.05 -2.20 19.75
CA ASP A 10 7.09 -2.94 18.92
C ASP A 10 5.87 -3.45 19.70
N CYS A 11 6.09 -4.02 20.91
CA CYS A 11 5.04 -4.68 21.70
C CYS A 11 4.72 -3.98 23.03
N GLY A 12 5.49 -2.97 23.45
CA GLY A 12 5.26 -2.25 24.69
C GLY A 12 5.63 -2.99 25.98
N ALA A 13 6.08 -4.25 25.90
CA ALA A 13 6.56 -5.01 27.04
C ALA A 13 7.77 -4.35 27.71
N ALA A 14 7.95 -4.58 29.02
CA ALA A 14 9.13 -4.12 29.74
C ALA A 14 10.41 -4.76 29.17
N LEU A 15 11.44 -3.95 29.01
CA LEU A 15 12.79 -4.44 28.69
C LEU A 15 13.40 -5.08 29.94
N PRO A 16 14.26 -6.10 29.79
CA PRO A 16 15.02 -6.68 30.89
C PRO A 16 15.79 -5.59 31.65
N ALA A 17 15.88 -5.71 32.97
CA ALA A 17 16.56 -4.70 33.81
C ALA A 17 18.06 -4.60 33.49
N ASP A 18 18.65 -5.72 33.07
CA ASP A 18 20.03 -5.92 32.64
C ASP A 18 20.27 -5.62 31.14
N ALA A 19 19.21 -5.28 30.39
CA ALA A 19 19.37 -4.99 28.97
C ALA A 19 20.19 -3.71 28.74
N ASP A 20 21.11 -3.79 27.77
CA ASP A 20 21.91 -2.66 27.28
C ASP A 20 21.07 -1.39 27.07
N ALA A 21 21.63 -0.23 27.45
CA ALA A 21 20.97 1.07 27.38
C ALA A 21 20.48 1.45 25.97
N ARG A 22 21.07 0.88 24.91
CA ARG A 22 20.68 1.09 23.51
C ARG A 22 19.63 0.08 23.03
N ARG A 23 19.38 -1.00 23.77
CA ARG A 23 18.41 -2.03 23.37
C ARG A 23 16.99 -1.45 23.35
N SER A 24 16.36 -1.49 22.18
CA SER A 24 15.02 -0.92 21.96
C SER A 24 13.90 -1.97 21.83
N PHE A 25 14.27 -3.26 21.76
CA PHE A 25 13.34 -4.37 21.56
C PHE A 25 13.56 -5.47 22.61
N CYS A 26 12.48 -6.08 23.09
CA CYS A 26 12.56 -7.16 24.08
C CYS A 26 13.27 -8.41 23.54
N GLY A 27 13.12 -8.72 22.25
CA GLY A 27 13.80 -9.85 21.63
C GLY A 27 13.76 -9.85 20.10
N GLN A 28 14.39 -10.85 19.49
CA GLN A 28 14.55 -10.95 18.03
C GLN A 28 13.21 -10.96 17.28
N ALA A 29 12.17 -11.58 17.83
CA ALA A 29 10.84 -11.58 17.22
C ALA A 29 10.29 -10.15 17.00
N CYS A 30 10.47 -9.26 17.99
CA CYS A 30 10.06 -7.86 17.90
C CYS A 30 10.95 -7.05 16.95
N VAL A 31 12.25 -7.35 16.90
CA VAL A 31 13.19 -6.77 15.92
C VAL A 31 12.74 -7.12 14.49
N SER A 32 12.54 -8.41 14.19
CA SER A 32 12.11 -8.84 12.86
C SER A 32 10.72 -8.33 12.49
N ARG A 33 9.81 -8.14 13.46
CA ARG A 33 8.49 -7.56 13.22
C ARG A 33 8.57 -6.08 12.90
N ALA A 34 9.32 -5.31 13.69
CA ALA A 34 9.56 -3.90 13.46
C ALA A 34 10.26 -3.66 12.12
N TYR A 35 11.27 -4.47 11.77
CA TYR A 35 11.93 -4.44 10.47
C TYR A 35 10.93 -4.67 9.33
N ARG A 36 10.09 -5.72 9.42
CA ARG A 36 9.06 -6.00 8.41
C ARG A 36 8.04 -4.87 8.28
N LYS A 37 7.61 -4.25 9.38
CA LYS A 37 6.75 -3.06 9.38
C LYS A 37 7.42 -1.89 8.64
N ARG A 38 8.70 -1.61 8.94
CA ARG A 38 9.49 -0.55 8.29
C ARG A 38 9.65 -0.80 6.79
N VAL A 39 10.02 -2.00 6.38
CA VAL A 39 10.15 -2.36 4.94
C VAL A 39 8.81 -2.20 4.22
N ARG A 40 7.69 -2.63 4.82
CA ARG A 40 6.35 -2.45 4.22
C ARG A 40 6.00 -0.97 4.08
N LEU A 41 6.32 -0.14 5.08
CA LEU A 41 6.08 1.30 5.03
C LEU A 41 6.90 1.96 3.92
N LEU A 42 8.20 1.66 3.84
CA LEU A 42 9.09 2.18 2.80
C LEU A 42 8.63 1.80 1.38
N LYS A 43 8.19 0.55 1.19
CA LYS A 43 7.62 0.11 -0.10
C LYS A 43 6.34 0.87 -0.45
N ARG A 44 5.46 1.13 0.52
CA ARG A 44 4.23 1.92 0.32
C ARG A 44 4.55 3.38 -0.02
N THR A 45 5.50 4.00 0.66
CA THR A 45 5.87 5.40 0.40
C THR A 45 6.59 5.58 -0.92
N ALA A 46 7.47 4.65 -1.30
CA ALA A 46 8.09 4.63 -2.62
C ALA A 46 7.03 4.54 -3.73
N ARG A 47 6.05 3.64 -3.59
CA ARG A 47 4.96 3.53 -4.58
C ARG A 47 4.06 4.76 -4.62
N ALA A 48 3.75 5.34 -3.47
CA ALA A 48 2.99 6.60 -3.43
C ALA A 48 3.74 7.73 -4.16
N ARG A 49 5.07 7.82 -4.00
CA ARG A 49 5.91 8.78 -4.73
C ARG A 49 5.90 8.54 -6.23
N GLU A 50 6.06 7.30 -6.68
CA GLU A 50 5.98 6.94 -8.11
C GLU A 50 4.65 7.40 -8.70
N VAL A 51 3.54 7.06 -8.03
CA VAL A 51 2.19 7.39 -8.48
C VAL A 51 1.97 8.91 -8.52
N ILE A 52 2.44 9.65 -7.50
CA ILE A 52 2.35 11.12 -7.47
C ILE A 52 3.23 11.72 -8.58
N ALA A 53 4.43 11.20 -8.81
CA ALA A 53 5.33 11.69 -9.86
C ALA A 53 4.75 11.46 -11.25
N SER A 54 4.24 10.26 -11.54
CA SER A 54 3.54 9.96 -12.79
C SER A 54 2.32 10.86 -12.98
N PHE A 55 1.54 11.12 -11.93
CA PHE A 55 0.41 12.05 -12.02
C PHE A 55 0.88 13.50 -12.22
N GLY A 56 2.01 13.89 -11.63
CA GLY A 56 2.61 15.21 -11.76
C GLY A 56 2.98 15.55 -13.20
N GLN A 57 3.51 14.58 -13.95
CA GLN A 57 3.95 14.72 -15.35
C GLN A 57 2.81 14.93 -16.36
N LEU A 58 1.57 14.69 -15.97
CA LEU A 58 0.42 14.80 -16.87
C LEU A 58 -0.01 16.26 -17.06
N ASN A 59 -0.43 16.57 -18.28
CA ASN A 59 -0.99 17.86 -18.65
C ASN A 59 -2.39 18.04 -18.04
N ARG A 60 -2.88 19.29 -17.98
CA ARG A 60 -4.17 19.62 -17.35
C ARG A 60 -5.35 18.86 -17.98
N LEU A 61 -5.32 18.66 -19.30
CA LEU A 61 -6.33 17.89 -20.04
C LEU A 61 -6.30 16.41 -19.70
N GLU A 62 -5.11 15.81 -19.60
CA GLU A 62 -4.94 14.40 -19.24
C GLU A 62 -5.41 14.13 -17.81
N LYS A 63 -5.07 15.03 -16.88
CA LYS A 63 -5.58 15.01 -15.51
C LYS A 63 -7.10 15.09 -15.47
N ALA A 64 -7.69 15.99 -16.26
CA ALA A 64 -9.15 16.09 -16.37
C ALA A 64 -9.78 14.81 -16.93
N GLY A 65 -9.18 14.22 -17.97
CA GLY A 65 -9.62 12.95 -18.55
C GLY A 65 -9.56 11.78 -17.57
N ILE A 66 -8.57 11.73 -16.68
CA ILE A 66 -8.47 10.71 -15.63
C ILE A 66 -9.56 10.93 -14.57
N VAL A 67 -9.75 12.17 -14.11
CA VAL A 67 -10.75 12.46 -13.07
C VAL A 67 -12.18 12.21 -13.59
N THR A 68 -12.43 12.51 -14.86
CA THR A 68 -13.73 12.29 -15.52
C THR A 68 -13.92 10.85 -16.01
N GLY A 69 -12.87 10.03 -16.06
CA GLY A 69 -12.91 8.63 -16.50
C GLY A 69 -12.78 8.42 -18.02
N TYR A 70 -12.51 9.48 -18.79
CA TYR A 70 -12.24 9.41 -20.24
C TYR A 70 -10.85 8.85 -20.57
N LEU A 71 -9.88 8.95 -19.67
CA LEU A 71 -8.53 8.39 -19.83
C LEU A 71 -8.26 7.36 -18.74
N ILE A 72 -8.06 6.11 -19.17
CA ILE A 72 -7.73 4.99 -18.28
C ILE A 72 -6.22 4.81 -18.24
N ILE A 73 -5.61 5.10 -17.09
CA ILE A 73 -4.21 4.74 -16.83
C ILE A 73 -4.14 3.42 -16.09
N GLU A 74 -3.48 2.44 -16.69
CA GLU A 74 -3.18 1.15 -16.06
C GLU A 74 -2.45 1.34 -14.74
N GLY A 75 -2.88 0.62 -13.69
CA GLY A 75 -2.26 0.73 -12.37
C GLY A 75 -2.80 1.86 -11.48
N ILE A 76 -3.58 2.80 -12.02
CA ILE A 76 -4.19 3.91 -11.27
C ILE A 76 -5.71 3.83 -11.27
N GLN A 77 -6.34 3.23 -12.28
CA GLN A 77 -7.79 3.14 -12.39
C GLN A 77 -8.29 1.70 -12.54
N CYS A 78 -9.58 1.52 -12.26
CA CYS A 78 -10.30 0.28 -12.53
C CYS A 78 -10.60 0.22 -14.04
N PRO A 79 -10.22 -0.86 -14.74
CA PRO A 79 -10.45 -0.95 -16.19
C PRO A 79 -11.94 -1.09 -16.57
N ILE A 80 -12.83 -1.38 -15.61
CA ILE A 80 -14.26 -1.59 -15.86
C ILE A 80 -15.10 -0.34 -15.64
N CYS A 81 -14.76 0.49 -14.64
CA CYS A 81 -15.59 1.63 -14.26
C CYS A 81 -14.81 2.94 -14.15
N ALA A 82 -13.55 2.96 -14.62
CA ALA A 82 -12.63 4.09 -14.59
C ALA A 82 -12.36 4.73 -13.22
N LYS A 83 -12.95 4.18 -12.14
CA LYS A 83 -12.74 4.70 -10.77
C LYS A 83 -11.26 4.61 -10.42
N VAL A 84 -10.71 5.67 -9.84
CA VAL A 84 -9.33 5.71 -9.36
C VAL A 84 -9.11 4.66 -8.26
N VAL A 85 -8.27 3.68 -8.56
CA VAL A 85 -7.78 2.63 -7.68
C VAL A 85 -6.30 2.90 -7.43
N TRP A 86 -5.97 3.59 -6.33
CA TRP A 86 -4.58 3.84 -5.95
C TRP A 86 -3.86 2.54 -5.51
N GLN A 87 -3.43 1.73 -6.48
CA GLN A 87 -2.84 0.41 -6.27
C GLN A 87 -1.53 0.51 -5.47
N GLY A 88 -1.37 -0.35 -4.46
CA GLY A 88 -0.19 -0.36 -3.59
C GLY A 88 -0.11 0.77 -2.55
N VAL A 89 -0.96 1.80 -2.60
CA VAL A 89 -1.03 2.87 -1.59
C VAL A 89 -2.07 2.54 -0.51
N ARG A 90 -3.35 2.42 -0.90
CA ARG A 90 -4.46 2.02 0.00
C ARG A 90 -4.96 0.59 -0.25
N ARG A 91 -4.56 -0.03 -1.35
CA ARG A 91 -4.98 -1.39 -1.74
C ARG A 91 -3.79 -2.32 -1.95
N ARG A 92 -4.07 -3.61 -2.13
CA ARG A 92 -3.08 -4.63 -2.48
C ARG A 92 -2.38 -4.25 -3.80
N ARG A 93 -1.16 -4.73 -3.99
CA ARG A 93 -0.30 -4.36 -5.13
C ARG A 93 -0.83 -4.88 -6.47
N ASP A 94 -1.51 -6.01 -6.41
CA ASP A 94 -2.18 -6.74 -7.48
C ASP A 94 -3.67 -6.36 -7.63
N ALA A 95 -4.15 -5.38 -6.86
CA ALA A 95 -5.55 -4.99 -6.89
C ALA A 95 -5.87 -4.15 -8.14
N VAL A 96 -6.15 -4.81 -9.25
CA VAL A 96 -6.52 -4.16 -10.52
C VAL A 96 -7.92 -3.54 -10.47
N TYR A 97 -8.87 -4.17 -9.78
CA TYR A 97 -10.29 -3.77 -9.78
C TYR A 97 -10.70 -2.99 -8.54
N CYS A 98 -11.66 -2.08 -8.69
CA CYS A 98 -12.21 -1.30 -7.57
C CYS A 98 -13.13 -2.14 -6.65
N SER A 99 -13.67 -3.27 -7.10
CA SER A 99 -14.56 -4.12 -6.30
C SER A 99 -14.62 -5.54 -6.87
N ASN A 100 -15.16 -6.49 -6.09
CA ASN A 100 -15.47 -7.84 -6.57
C ASN A 100 -16.48 -7.81 -7.73
N HIS A 101 -17.42 -6.87 -7.73
CA HIS A 101 -18.35 -6.67 -8.85
C HIS A 101 -17.61 -6.39 -10.16
N CYS A 102 -16.68 -5.43 -10.18
CA CYS A 102 -15.87 -5.13 -11.37
C CYS A 102 -14.97 -6.30 -11.76
N ARG A 103 -14.45 -7.04 -10.78
CA ARG A 103 -13.66 -8.26 -11.05
C ARG A 103 -14.50 -9.33 -11.77
N GLN A 104 -15.73 -9.56 -11.32
CA GLN A 104 -16.63 -10.52 -11.95
C GLN A 104 -17.08 -10.05 -13.34
N ALA A 105 -17.37 -8.76 -13.52
CA ALA A 105 -17.69 -8.21 -14.83
C ALA A 105 -16.55 -8.44 -15.84
N ALA A 106 -15.30 -8.15 -15.44
CA ALA A 106 -14.12 -8.42 -16.27
C ALA A 106 -13.89 -9.92 -16.54
N TYR A 107 -14.32 -10.81 -15.66
CA TYR A 107 -14.26 -12.25 -15.87
C TYR A 107 -15.31 -12.71 -16.90
N ARG A 108 -16.55 -12.22 -16.78
CA ARG A 108 -17.63 -12.52 -17.73
C ARG A 108 -17.31 -12.01 -19.13
N GLN A 109 -16.76 -10.80 -19.25
CA GLN A 109 -16.33 -10.24 -20.54
C GLN A 109 -15.29 -11.14 -21.22
N ARG A 110 -14.27 -11.59 -20.47
CA ARG A 110 -13.26 -12.51 -21.00
C ARG A 110 -13.82 -13.84 -21.47
N ILE A 111 -14.86 -14.35 -20.81
CA ILE A 111 -15.53 -15.58 -21.26
C ILE A 111 -16.29 -15.32 -22.55
N HIS A 112 -17.04 -14.22 -22.63
CA HIS A 112 -17.79 -13.84 -23.83
C HIS A 112 -16.86 -13.65 -25.04
N ASP A 113 -15.76 -12.92 -24.87
CA ASP A 113 -14.79 -12.67 -25.94
C ASP A 113 -14.05 -13.95 -26.38
N ALA A 114 -13.94 -14.96 -25.51
CA ALA A 114 -13.35 -16.26 -25.84
C ALA A 114 -14.34 -17.23 -26.53
N GLN A 115 -15.62 -16.89 -26.57
CA GLN A 115 -16.68 -17.66 -27.22
C GLN A 115 -17.03 -17.14 -28.63
N LEU A 116 -16.49 -15.98 -29.01
CA LEU A 116 -16.56 -15.38 -30.34
C LEU A 116 -15.32 -15.78 -31.16
#